data_AF-A0A8X6TP47-F1
#
_entry.id   AF-A0A8X6TP47-F1
#
_cell.length_a   1.000
_cell.length_b   1.000
_cell.length_c   1.000
_cell.angle_alpha   90.00
_cell.angle_beta   90.00
_cell.angle_gamma   90.00
#
_symmetry.space_group_name_H-M   'P 1'
#
loop_
_entity.id
_entity.type
_entity.pdbx_description
1 polymer ?
#
loop_
_entity_poly.entity_id
_entity_poly.type
_entity_poly.pdbx_seq_one_letter_code
_entity_poly.pdbx_strand_id
1 'polypeptide(L)'
;QPLTSTNFLYDLDKVTQGIVKSILNGQKLSSPGDYITIPEAEQKIHIMDPLTAGELARIRRQFISYMKSHPVSDGSKIPNMFVQFVNKNIH
;
A
#
# COMPACT_ATOMS: atom_id res chain seq x y z
N GLN A 1 -21.50 -21.47 -2.24
CA GLN A 1 -21.42 -20.19 -2.96
C GLN A 1 -19.95 -19.79 -3.09
N PRO A 2 -19.42 -19.36 -4.25
CA PRO A 2 -18.10 -18.75 -4.28
C PRO A 2 -18.27 -17.23 -4.38
N LEU A 3 -18.43 -16.55 -3.24
CA LEU A 3 -18.45 -15.08 -3.13
C LEU A 3 -17.09 -14.52 -2.64
N THR A 4 -16.07 -15.37 -2.56
CA THR A 4 -14.80 -15.07 -1.90
C THR A 4 -13.84 -14.22 -2.75
N SER A 5 -13.92 -14.29 -4.09
CA SER A 5 -13.00 -13.56 -4.98
C SER A 5 -13.39 -12.10 -5.23
N THR A 6 -14.69 -11.79 -5.35
CA THR A 6 -15.16 -10.41 -5.59
C THR A 6 -14.90 -9.50 -4.40
N ASN A 7 -15.07 -10.00 -3.17
CA ASN A 7 -14.81 -9.20 -1.97
C ASN A 7 -13.31 -8.91 -1.81
N PHE A 8 -12.45 -9.90 -2.09
CA PHE A 8 -10.99 -9.73 -1.97
C PHE A 8 -10.44 -8.63 -2.88
N LEU A 9 -10.79 -8.62 -4.17
CA LEU A 9 -10.27 -7.60 -5.10
C LEU A 9 -10.78 -6.20 -4.77
N TYR A 10 -12.02 -6.10 -4.31
CA TYR A 10 -12.60 -4.84 -3.85
C TYR A 10 -11.89 -4.33 -2.59
N ASP A 11 -11.73 -5.18 -1.58
CA ASP A 11 -11.05 -4.84 -0.32
C ASP A 11 -9.58 -4.46 -0.58
N LEU A 12 -8.90 -5.22 -1.45
CA LEU A 12 -7.53 -4.95 -1.88
C LEU A 12 -7.39 -3.57 -2.53
N ASP A 13 -8.27 -3.22 -3.48
CA ASP A 13 -8.20 -1.91 -4.13
C ASP A 13 -8.52 -0.78 -3.14
N LYS A 14 -9.54 -0.96 -2.30
CA LYS A 14 -9.94 0.02 -1.28
C LYS A 14 -8.81 0.30 -0.28
N VAL A 15 -8.22 -0.74 0.28
CA VAL A 15 -7.11 -0.63 1.27
C VAL A 15 -5.90 0.04 0.63
N THR A 16 -5.47 -0.43 -0.55
CA THR A 16 -4.28 0.12 -1.22
C THR A 16 -4.48 1.59 -1.62
N GLN A 17 -5.67 1.97 -2.09
CA GLN A 17 -5.99 3.37 -2.38
C GLN A 17 -5.96 4.25 -1.13
N GLY A 18 -6.49 3.75 0.00
CA GLY A 18 -6.44 4.45 1.29
C GLY A 18 -5.00 4.73 1.73
N ILE A 19 -4.14 3.73 1.65
CA ILE A 19 -2.72 3.85 2.02
C ILE A 19 -2.00 4.84 1.11
N VAL A 20 -2.22 4.81 -0.20
CA VAL A 20 -1.64 5.80 -1.13
C VAL A 20 -2.00 7.24 -0.72
N LYS A 21 -3.26 7.49 -0.33
CA LYS A 21 -3.69 8.81 0.15
C LYS A 21 -2.98 9.19 1.45
N SER A 22 -2.85 8.26 2.39
CA SER A 22 -2.14 8.49 3.65
C SER A 22 -0.67 8.83 3.43
N ILE A 23 0.01 8.15 2.50
CA ILE A 23 1.40 8.46 2.12
C ILE A 23 1.50 9.88 1.55
N LEU A 24 0.68 10.19 0.54
CA LEU A 24 0.71 11.50 -0.14
C LEU A 24 0.40 12.67 0.80
N ASN A 25 -0.42 12.46 1.83
CA ASN A 25 -0.72 13.47 2.83
C ASN A 25 0.36 13.55 3.90
N GLY A 26 0.83 12.40 4.41
CA GLY A 26 1.87 12.34 5.43
C GLY A 26 3.16 13.02 4.98
N GLN A 27 3.58 12.76 3.75
CA GLN A 27 4.85 13.31 3.24
C GLN A 27 4.89 14.83 3.12
N LYS A 28 3.73 15.51 3.08
CA LYS A 28 3.67 16.98 3.04
C LYS A 28 4.24 17.63 4.29
N LEU A 29 4.29 16.88 5.39
CA LEU A 29 4.76 17.30 6.70
C LEU A 29 6.06 16.58 7.10
N SER A 30 6.62 15.76 6.21
CA SER A 30 7.80 14.93 6.47
C SER A 30 9.05 15.56 5.87
N SER A 31 10.17 15.34 6.53
CA SER A 31 11.52 15.62 6.03
C SER A 31 12.18 14.33 5.53
N PRO A 32 13.23 14.42 4.69
CA PRO A 32 14.06 13.26 4.35
C PRO A 32 14.55 12.52 5.60
N GLY A 33 14.36 11.20 5.63
CA GLY A 33 14.67 10.31 6.75
C GLY A 33 13.51 10.08 7.72
N ASP A 34 12.39 10.78 7.58
CA ASP A 34 11.21 10.57 8.43
C ASP A 34 10.46 9.29 8.08
N TYR A 35 9.65 8.85 9.05
CA TYR A 35 8.73 7.74 8.89
C TYR A 35 7.28 8.21 8.91
N ILE A 36 6.52 7.84 7.87
CA ILE A 36 5.06 8.05 7.82
C ILE A 36 4.36 6.84 8.42
N THR A 37 3.56 7.08 9.46
CA THR A 37 2.65 6.08 10.02
C THR A 37 1.46 5.89 9.09
N ILE A 38 1.12 4.63 8.81
CA ILE A 38 0.00 4.26 7.95
C ILE A 38 -1.12 3.65 8.83
N PRO A 39 -2.36 4.16 8.75
CA PRO A 39 -3.49 3.54 9.43
C PRO A 39 -3.64 2.07 9.03
N GLU A 40 -3.98 1.21 9.98
CA GLU A 40 -4.20 -0.24 9.78
C GLU A 40 -2.93 -1.03 9.42
N ALA A 41 -1.75 -0.39 9.39
CA ALA A 41 -0.46 -1.05 9.25
C ALA A 41 0.43 -0.78 10.47
N GLU A 42 1.14 -1.81 10.92
CA GLU A 42 2.19 -1.68 11.94
C GLU A 42 3.47 -1.14 11.31
N GLN A 43 3.67 -1.44 10.03
CA GLN A 43 4.80 -0.97 9.26
C GLN A 43 4.64 0.51 8.90
N LYS A 44 5.75 1.24 8.88
CA LYS A 44 5.82 2.64 8.47
C LYS A 44 6.48 2.77 7.10
N ILE A 45 6.21 3.85 6.40
CA ILE A 45 6.93 4.20 5.16
C ILE A 45 8.12 5.06 5.50
N HIS A 46 9.31 4.65 5.07
CA HIS A 46 10.53 5.46 5.22
C HIS A 46 10.66 6.38 4.00
N ILE A 47 10.61 7.70 4.20
CA ILE A 47 10.67 8.69 3.13
C ILE A 47 12.07 9.26 3.06
N MET A 48 12.77 9.03 1.96
CA MET A 48 14.01 9.77 1.63
C MET A 48 13.71 10.96 0.73
N ASP A 49 12.87 10.75 -0.28
CA ASP A 49 12.40 11.77 -1.22
C ASP A 49 10.86 11.73 -1.33
N PRO A 50 10.20 12.86 -1.63
CA PRO A 50 8.76 12.88 -1.84
C PRO A 50 8.33 11.95 -2.98
N LEU A 51 7.36 11.08 -2.72
CA LEU A 51 6.80 10.16 -3.70
C LEU A 51 5.70 10.83 -4.51
N THR A 52 5.77 10.74 -5.82
CA THR A 52 4.72 11.25 -6.71
C THR A 52 3.50 10.33 -6.74
N ALA A 53 2.34 10.89 -7.10
CA ALA A 53 1.14 10.09 -7.33
C ALA A 53 1.34 9.05 -8.46
N GLY A 54 2.17 9.35 -9.46
CA GLY A 54 2.47 8.45 -10.57
C GLY A 54 3.28 7.23 -10.13
N GLU A 55 4.31 7.42 -9.32
CA GLU A 55 5.13 6.34 -8.74
C GLU A 55 4.28 5.42 -7.86
N LEU A 56 3.49 6.01 -6.95
CA LEU A 56 2.59 5.24 -6.09
C LEU A 56 1.52 4.48 -6.88
N ALA A 57 0.98 5.07 -7.96
CA ALA A 57 0.04 4.39 -8.85
C ALA A 57 0.69 3.21 -9.60
N ARG A 58 1.97 3.33 -9.99
CA ARG A 58 2.73 2.23 -10.60
C ARG A 58 2.95 1.09 -9.60
N ILE A 59 3.45 1.41 -8.39
CA ILE A 59 3.68 0.43 -7.33
C ILE A 59 2.38 -0.28 -6.94
N ARG A 60 1.28 0.45 -6.78
CA ARG A 60 -0.06 -0.11 -6.51
C ARG A 60 -0.50 -1.10 -7.58
N ARG A 61 -0.33 -0.77 -8.88
CA ARG A 61 -0.68 -1.70 -9.98
C ARG A 61 0.16 -2.98 -9.92
N GLN A 62 1.45 -2.88 -9.64
CA GLN A 62 2.34 -4.04 -9.48
C GLN A 62 1.89 -4.92 -8.32
N PHE A 63 1.59 -4.33 -7.16
CA PHE A 63 1.11 -5.05 -5.99
C PHE A 63 -0.24 -5.75 -6.24
N ILE A 64 -1.21 -5.07 -6.86
CA ILE A 64 -2.51 -5.68 -7.19
C ILE A 64 -2.33 -6.85 -8.15
N SER A 65 -1.45 -6.72 -9.15
CA SER A 65 -1.12 -7.83 -10.06
C SER A 65 -0.50 -9.00 -9.30
N TYR A 66 0.43 -8.73 -8.39
CA TYR A 66 1.06 -9.76 -7.55
C TYR A 66 0.03 -10.50 -6.68
N MET A 67 -0.88 -9.79 -6.03
CA MET A 67 -1.92 -10.37 -5.17
C MET A 67 -2.99 -11.16 -5.94
N LYS A 68 -3.21 -10.86 -7.23
CA LYS A 68 -4.06 -11.69 -8.10
C LYS A 68 -3.45 -13.06 -8.36
N SER A 69 -2.12 -13.12 -8.53
CA SER A 69 -1.39 -14.38 -8.71
C SER A 69 -1.13 -15.10 -7.38
N HIS A 70 -1.06 -14.36 -6.28
CA HIS A 70 -0.76 -14.86 -4.94
C HIS A 70 -1.77 -14.30 -3.92
N PRO A 71 -3.04 -14.72 -3.99
CA PRO A 71 -4.07 -14.22 -3.08
C PRO A 71 -3.78 -14.65 -1.64
N VAL A 72 -4.11 -13.77 -0.70
CA VAL A 72 -4.04 -14.08 0.73
C VAL A 72 -5.42 -14.42 1.25
N SER A 73 -5.50 -15.40 2.13
CA SER A 73 -6.74 -15.82 2.78
C SER A 73 -7.19 -14.86 3.90
N ASP A 74 -6.27 -14.02 4.39
CA ASP A 74 -6.53 -13.05 5.46
C ASP A 74 -6.32 -11.62 4.97
N GLY A 75 -7.43 -10.92 4.73
CA GLY A 75 -7.44 -9.54 4.24
C GLY A 75 -6.85 -8.53 5.23
N SER A 76 -6.82 -8.85 6.53
CA SER A 76 -6.24 -7.96 7.55
C SER A 76 -4.73 -7.76 7.40
N LYS A 77 -4.06 -8.63 6.61
CA LYS A 77 -2.62 -8.55 6.31
C LYS A 77 -2.30 -7.60 5.16
N ILE A 78 -3.29 -7.25 4.33
CA ILE A 78 -3.10 -6.43 3.12
C ILE A 78 -2.42 -5.09 3.43
N PRO A 79 -2.82 -4.32 4.47
CA PRO A 79 -2.17 -3.05 4.78
C PRO A 79 -0.65 -3.19 5.00
N ASN A 80 -0.24 -4.10 5.89
CA ASN A 80 1.16 -4.34 6.19
C ASN A 80 1.94 -4.85 4.97
N MET A 81 1.37 -5.77 4.20
CA MET A 81 2.01 -6.27 2.98
C MET A 81 2.21 -5.17 1.95
N PHE A 82 1.22 -4.28 1.77
CA PHE A 82 1.34 -3.20 0.82
C PHE A 82 2.38 -2.16 1.26
N VAL A 83 2.43 -1.79 2.55
CA VAL A 83 3.45 -0.88 3.08
C VAL A 83 4.86 -1.45 2.89
N GLN A 84 5.06 -2.74 3.20
CA GLN A 84 6.35 -3.40 2.94
C GLN A 84 6.69 -3.43 1.45
N PHE A 85 5.70 -3.67 0.59
CA PHE A 85 5.89 -3.66 -0.86
C PHE A 85 6.30 -2.27 -1.34
N VAL A 86 5.67 -1.20 -0.86
CA VAL A 86 6.07 0.18 -1.17
C VAL A 86 7.52 0.41 -0.73
N ASN A 87 7.88 0.14 0.53
CA ASN A 87 9.26 0.33 1.02
C ASN A 87 10.33 -0.41 0.19
N LYS A 88 10.00 -1.57 -0.36
CA LYS A 88 10.93 -2.35 -1.22
C LYS A 88 11.03 -1.84 -2.66
N ASN A 89 10.09 -1.01 -3.10
CA ASN A 89 9.99 -0.52 -4.46
C ASN A 89 10.18 1.01 -4.56
N ILE A 90 10.42 1.70 -3.44
CA ILE A 90 10.84 3.10 -3.40
C ILE A 90 12.37 3.14 -3.31
N HIS A 91 13.01 3.14 -4.48
CA HIS A 91 14.46 3.27 -4.64
C HIS A 91 14.75 4.05 -5.91
#